data_AF-A0A2V8R079-F1
#
_entry.id   AF-A0A2V8R079-F1
#
_cell.length_a   1.000
_cell.length_b   1.000
_cell.length_c   1.000
_cell.angle_alpha   90.00
_cell.angle_beta   90.00
_cell.angle_gamma   90.00
#
_symmetry.space_group_name_H-M   'P 1'
#
loop_
_entity.id
_entity.type
_entity.pdbx_description
1 polymer ?
#
loop_
_entity_poly.entity_id
_entity_poly.type
_entity_poly.pdbx_seq_one_letter_code
_entity_poly.pdbx_strand_id
1 'polypeptide(L)'
;MIISIGIDIIEVRRVRETIERTPRFAERVFTAAERAYCESRGAVAAQHYAARFAAKEAALKALQTGWSGGISWQDVEVSAKESGAPLIS
;
A
#
# COMPACT_ATOMS: atom_id res chain seq x y z
N MET A 1 -3.81 24.53 -5.89
CA MET A 1 -5.05 24.33 -5.11
C MET A 1 -5.04 22.92 -4.55
N ILE A 2 -5.20 22.74 -3.24
CA ILE A 2 -5.27 21.41 -2.61
C ILE A 2 -6.76 21.05 -2.50
N ILE A 3 -7.15 19.86 -2.96
CA ILE A 3 -8.54 19.39 -2.90
C ILE A 3 -8.83 18.83 -1.50
N SER A 4 -7.92 18.00 -0.98
CA SER A 4 -8.09 17.23 0.24
C SER A 4 -6.73 16.64 0.68
N ILE A 5 -6.67 16.09 1.88
CA ILE A 5 -5.51 15.39 2.43
C ILE A 5 -5.93 14.05 3.03
N GLY A 6 -5.01 13.10 3.06
CA GLY A 6 -5.21 11.81 3.72
C GLY A 6 -3.96 11.42 4.50
N ILE A 7 -4.18 10.80 5.65
CA ILE A 7 -3.13 10.33 6.54
C ILE A 7 -3.52 8.95 7.08
N ASP A 8 -2.52 8.06 7.17
CA ASP A 8 -2.69 6.74 7.75
C ASP A 8 -1.45 6.32 8.53
N ILE A 9 -1.67 5.50 9.55
CA ILE A 9 -0.61 4.87 10.35
C ILE A 9 -0.99 3.42 10.56
N ILE A 10 -0.03 2.51 10.36
CA ILE A 10 -0.25 1.08 10.54
C ILE A 10 0.92 0.42 11.26
N GLU A 11 0.60 -0.57 12.08
CA GLU A 11 1.59 -1.39 12.76
C GLU A 11 2.17 -2.44 11.80
N VAL A 12 3.49 -2.43 11.61
CA VAL A 12 4.20 -3.40 10.76
C VAL A 12 3.92 -4.85 11.17
N ARG A 13 3.90 -5.10 12.49
CA ARG A 13 3.62 -6.43 13.05
C ARG A 13 2.26 -6.96 12.57
N ARG A 14 1.22 -6.12 12.60
CA ARG A 14 -0.13 -6.50 12.17
C ARG A 14 -0.19 -6.85 10.69
N VAL A 15 0.53 -6.11 9.84
CA VAL A 15 0.62 -6.42 8.40
C VAL A 15 1.32 -7.76 8.17
N ARG A 16 2.45 -7.99 8.85
CA ARG A 16 3.17 -9.27 8.78
C ARG A 16 2.27 -10.44 9.15
N GLU A 17 1.66 -10.39 10.33
CA GLU A 17 0.77 -11.45 10.82
C GLU A 17 -0.43 -11.69 9.89
N THR A 18 -0.96 -10.61 9.28
CA THR A 18 -2.08 -10.74 8.33
C THR A 18 -1.66 -11.44 7.05
N ILE A 19 -0.49 -11.10 6.49
CA ILE A 19 0.03 -11.74 5.28
C ILE A 19 0.36 -13.22 5.56
N GLU A 20 1.00 -13.52 6.68
CA GLU A 20 1.33 -14.89 7.10
C GLU A 20 0.08 -15.74 7.31
N ARG A 21 -0.92 -15.21 8.04
CA ARG A 21 -2.17 -15.90 8.31
C ARG A 21 -3.06 -16.03 7.08
N THR A 22 -2.98 -15.08 6.15
CA THR A 22 -3.90 -15.00 5.01
C THR A 22 -3.14 -14.57 3.75
N PRO A 23 -2.46 -15.48 3.05
CA PRO A 23 -1.63 -15.13 1.88
C PRO A 23 -2.39 -14.39 0.78
N ARG A 24 -3.67 -14.74 0.56
CA ARG A 24 -4.59 -14.05 -0.38
C ARG A 24 -4.79 -12.57 -0.09
N PHE A 25 -4.52 -12.12 1.15
CA PHE A 25 -4.58 -10.71 1.51
C PHE A 25 -3.60 -9.89 0.66
N ALA A 26 -2.37 -10.37 0.52
CA ALA A 26 -1.34 -9.65 -0.23
C ALA A 26 -1.74 -9.51 -1.70
N GLU A 27 -2.33 -10.55 -2.29
CA GLU A 27 -2.78 -10.56 -3.68
C GLU A 27 -3.98 -9.64 -3.94
N ARG A 28 -4.85 -9.50 -2.94
CA ARG A 28 -6.01 -8.61 -3.02
C ARG A 28 -5.60 -7.14 -2.90
N VAL A 29 -4.61 -6.85 -2.05
CA VAL A 29 -4.27 -5.49 -1.61
C VAL A 29 -3.15 -4.86 -2.43
N PHE A 30 -2.17 -5.65 -2.86
CA PHE A 30 -0.98 -5.16 -3.54
C PHE A 30 -0.95 -5.63 -4.99
N THR A 31 -0.50 -4.77 -5.89
CA THR A 31 -0.30 -5.12 -7.30
C THR A 31 0.81 -6.17 -7.43
N ALA A 32 0.95 -6.78 -8.62
CA ALA A 32 2.05 -7.69 -8.87
C ALA A 32 3.44 -7.01 -8.72
N ALA A 33 3.56 -5.76 -9.18
CA ALA A 33 4.80 -4.98 -9.07
C ALA A 33 5.15 -4.64 -7.62
N GLU A 34 4.17 -4.26 -6.81
CA GLU A 34 4.37 -3.97 -5.39
C GLU A 34 4.83 -5.21 -4.61
N ARG A 35 4.19 -6.36 -4.85
CA ARG A 35 4.58 -7.63 -4.23
C ARG A 35 6.01 -8.00 -4.62
N ALA A 36 6.32 -7.99 -5.91
CA ALA A 36 7.67 -8.29 -6.40
C ALA A 36 8.72 -7.36 -5.77
N TYR A 37 8.42 -6.06 -5.66
CA TYR A 37 9.28 -5.13 -4.95
C TYR A 37 9.45 -5.51 -3.48
N CYS A 38 8.36 -5.72 -2.74
CA CYS A 38 8.42 -6.03 -1.30
C CYS A 38 9.22 -7.30 -1.02
N GLU A 39 8.97 -8.37 -1.78
CA GLU A 39 9.69 -9.64 -1.63
C GLU A 39 11.19 -9.50 -1.92
N SER A 40 11.57 -8.64 -2.88
CA SER A 40 12.99 -8.37 -3.18
C SER A 40 13.78 -7.77 -2.00
N ARG A 41 13.08 -7.27 -0.98
CA ARG A 41 13.68 -6.65 0.23
C ARG A 41 14.00 -7.68 1.32
N GLY A 42 13.64 -8.96 1.12
CA GLY A 42 13.99 -10.05 2.04
C GLY A 42 13.47 -9.83 3.46
N ALA A 43 14.36 -9.83 4.46
CA ALA A 43 13.99 -9.80 5.88
C ALA A 43 13.15 -8.58 6.30
N VAL A 44 13.18 -7.48 5.54
CA VAL A 44 12.40 -6.26 5.81
C VAL A 44 11.15 -6.11 4.93
N ALA A 45 10.76 -7.14 4.19
CA ALA A 45 9.58 -7.13 3.30
C ALA A 45 8.30 -6.63 4.02
N ALA A 46 8.07 -7.05 5.26
CA ALA A 46 6.91 -6.63 6.05
C ALA A 46 6.82 -5.10 6.25
N GLN A 47 7.96 -4.41 6.45
CA GLN A 47 7.99 -2.95 6.58
C GLN A 47 7.59 -2.28 5.27
N HIS A 48 8.03 -2.84 4.14
CA HIS A 48 7.71 -2.33 2.81
C HIS A 48 6.25 -2.55 2.44
N TYR A 49 5.66 -3.69 2.83
CA TYR A 49 4.23 -3.92 2.70
C TYR A 49 3.42 -2.94 3.56
N ALA A 50 3.83 -2.73 4.82
CA ALA A 50 3.16 -1.80 5.72
C ALA A 50 3.19 -0.35 5.21
N ALA A 51 4.33 0.11 4.68
CA ALA A 51 4.45 1.43 4.09
C ALA A 51 3.50 1.62 2.89
N ARG A 52 3.37 0.60 2.03
CA ARG A 52 2.47 0.62 0.87
C ARG A 52 1.01 0.60 1.30
N PHE A 53 0.68 -0.22 2.29
CA PHE A 53 -0.67 -0.26 2.84
C PHE A 53 -1.10 1.10 3.36
N ALA A 54 -0.26 1.75 4.18
CA ALA A 54 -0.53 3.08 4.71
C ALA A 54 -0.62 4.13 3.61
N ALA A 55 0.24 4.08 2.59
CA ALA A 55 0.18 4.98 1.45
C ALA A 55 -1.13 4.83 0.64
N LYS A 56 -1.61 3.61 0.42
CA LYS A 56 -2.89 3.35 -0.26
C LYS A 56 -4.09 3.85 0.55
N GLU A 57 -4.12 3.58 1.85
CA GLU A 57 -5.15 4.11 2.76
C GLU A 57 -5.13 5.64 2.82
N ALA A 58 -3.95 6.26 2.90
CA ALA A 58 -3.80 7.70 2.84
C ALA A 58 -4.30 8.29 1.51
N ALA A 59 -3.98 7.65 0.38
CA ALA A 59 -4.47 8.06 -0.93
C ALA A 59 -6.00 8.04 -1.01
N LEU A 60 -6.65 6.98 -0.52
CA LEU A 60 -8.10 6.91 -0.51
C LEU A 60 -8.79 7.91 0.40
N LYS A 61 -8.20 8.18 1.57
CA LYS A 61 -8.70 9.23 2.45
C LYS A 61 -8.64 10.60 1.76
N ALA A 62 -7.59 10.84 0.98
CA ALA A 62 -7.52 12.03 0.13
C ALA A 62 -8.58 11.98 -0.99
N LEU A 63 -8.81 10.85 -1.64
CA LEU A 63 -9.80 10.74 -2.71
C LEU A 63 -11.26 10.85 -2.22
N GLN A 64 -11.51 10.72 -0.91
CA GLN A 64 -12.84 10.80 -0.28
C GLN A 64 -13.89 9.80 -0.82
N THR A 65 -13.45 8.77 -1.55
CA THR A 65 -14.33 7.73 -2.11
C THR A 65 -14.64 6.62 -1.11
N GLY A 66 -13.68 6.34 -0.21
CA GLY A 66 -13.65 5.08 0.53
C GLY A 66 -13.56 3.86 -0.39
N TRP A 67 -13.51 2.66 0.19
CA TRP A 67 -13.45 1.40 -0.57
C TRP A 67 -14.78 1.04 -1.27
N SER A 68 -15.90 1.62 -0.84
CA SER A 68 -17.21 1.45 -1.46
C SER A 68 -17.47 2.41 -2.63
N GLY A 69 -16.60 3.39 -2.86
CA GLY A 69 -16.75 4.41 -3.90
C GLY A 69 -16.25 3.99 -5.29
N GLY A 70 -16.04 2.68 -5.52
CA GLY A 70 -15.63 2.14 -6.82
C GLY A 70 -14.13 2.08 -7.07
N ILE A 71 -13.30 2.50 -6.11
CA ILE A 71 -11.83 2.34 -6.16
C ILE A 71 -11.44 1.10 -5.37
N SER A 72 -10.77 0.16 -6.05
CA SER A 72 -10.21 -1.05 -5.46
C SER A 72 -8.76 -0.85 -5.00
N TRP A 73 -8.26 -1.79 -4.21
CA TRP A 73 -6.88 -1.75 -3.74
C TRP A 73 -5.84 -1.79 -4.86
N GLN A 74 -6.20 -2.38 -6.01
CA GLN A 74 -5.30 -2.50 -7.15
C GLN A 74 -5.34 -1.29 -8.09
N ASP A 75 -6.30 -0.38 -7.91
CA ASP A 75 -6.38 0.88 -8.66
C ASP A 75 -5.41 1.95 -8.13
N VAL A 76 -4.70 1.65 -7.04
CA VAL A 76 -3.67 2.51 -6.46
C VAL A 76 -2.38 1.70 -6.39
N GLU A 77 -1.34 2.14 -7.07
CA GLU A 77 -0.01 1.54 -7.01
C GLU A 77 1.01 2.51 -6.41
N VAL A 78 1.85 2.00 -5.51
CA VAL A 78 2.96 2.74 -4.90
C VAL A 78 4.28 2.22 -5.45
N SER A 79 4.90 3.02 -6.31
CA SER A 79 6.20 2.76 -6.94
C SER A 79 7.28 3.70 -6.41
N ALA A 80 8.54 3.43 -6.77
CA ALA A 80 9.67 4.31 -6.47
C ALA A 80 10.23 4.87 -7.77
N LYS A 81 10.42 6.19 -7.83
CA LYS A 81 11.16 6.84 -8.92
C LYS A 81 12.64 6.49 -8.84
N GLU A 82 13.39 6.76 -9.90
CA GLU A 82 14.86 6.63 -9.92
C GLU A 82 15.54 7.43 -8.80
N SER A 83 14.96 8.57 -8.41
CA SER A 83 15.45 9.39 -7.28
C SER A 83 15.21 8.76 -5.90
N GLY A 84 14.50 7.64 -5.82
CA GLY A 84 14.05 7.01 -4.57
C GLY A 84 12.78 7.62 -3.98
N ALA A 85 12.26 8.72 -4.55
CA ALA A 85 11.00 9.30 -4.11
C ALA A 85 9.81 8.38 -4.47
N PRO A 86 8.83 8.20 -3.56
CA PRO A 86 7.64 7.43 -3.88
C PRO A 86 6.78 8.15 -4.93
N LEU A 87 6.10 7.35 -5.76
CA LEU A 87 5.08 7.80 -6.71
C LEU A 87 3.81 6.98 -6.45
N ILE A 88 2.67 7.66 -6.48
CA ILE A 88 1.35 7.04 -6.47
C ILE A 88 0.76 7.23 -7.87
N SER A 89 0.25 6.14 -8.46
CA SER A 89 -0.41 6.10 -9.77
C SER A 89 -1.69 5.28 -9.73
#